data_AF-A0A2G6H541-F1
#
_entry.id   AF-A0A2G6H541-F1
#
_cell.length_a   1.000
_cell.length_b   1.000
_cell.length_c   1.000
_cell.angle_alpha   90.00
_cell.angle_beta   90.00
_cell.angle_gamma   90.00
#
_symmetry.space_group_name_H-M   'P 1'
#
loop_
_entity.id
_entity.type
_entity.pdbx_description
1 polymer ?
#
loop_
_entity_poly.entity_id
_entity_poly.type
_entity_poly.pdbx_seq_one_letter_code
_entity_poly.pdbx_strand_id
1 'polypeptide(L)'
;MIMALMGAFLGLISCNKEKIQQFIYAGENSGDYLTYVEIDPPAVLNMEYPSTEKTHRIDIDKDGETDLTFTFVGSGTLLGHLAFDMKVTPGKGTEICSGSEATLAAQLSENRKIDENLSWANRVLTMHSYNYTVGEEVKLEGDWIDPGTSYIGFRKKNKRIYQYGWVEVKMDVTGISWVVSSYAYIHK
;
A
#
# COMPACT_ATOMS: atom_id res chain seq x y z
N MET A 1 -65.29 -34.94 -15.29
CA MET A 1 -64.81 -33.55 -15.25
C MET A 1 -63.72 -33.50 -14.18
N ILE A 2 -62.46 -33.63 -14.59
CA ILE A 2 -61.30 -33.70 -13.68
C ILE A 2 -60.55 -32.37 -13.83
N MET A 3 -60.62 -31.53 -12.78
CA MET A 3 -59.84 -30.30 -12.69
C MET A 3 -58.41 -30.67 -12.29
N ALA A 4 -57.48 -30.57 -13.23
CA ALA A 4 -56.06 -30.65 -12.96
C ALA A 4 -55.57 -29.28 -12.44
N LEU A 5 -55.19 -29.25 -11.17
CA LEU A 5 -54.61 -28.11 -10.48
C LEU A 5 -53.16 -27.94 -10.96
N MET A 6 -52.94 -27.01 -11.88
CA MET A 6 -51.60 -26.65 -12.38
C MET A 6 -50.92 -25.75 -11.34
N GLY A 7 -50.19 -26.38 -10.42
CA GLY A 7 -49.36 -25.68 -9.42
C GLY A 7 -48.16 -25.04 -10.10
N ALA A 8 -48.15 -23.70 -10.19
CA ALA A 8 -47.00 -22.94 -10.64
C ALA A 8 -45.89 -22.99 -9.58
N PHE A 9 -44.86 -23.78 -9.84
CA PHE A 9 -43.62 -23.82 -9.06
C PHE A 9 -42.79 -22.58 -9.40
N LEU A 10 -42.99 -21.49 -8.65
CA LEU A 10 -42.10 -20.33 -8.68
C LEU A 10 -40.78 -20.73 -8.01
N GLY A 11 -39.87 -21.27 -8.81
CA GLY A 11 -38.47 -21.45 -8.44
C GLY A 11 -37.86 -20.09 -8.15
N LEU A 12 -37.80 -19.74 -6.86
CA LEU A 12 -36.89 -18.72 -6.37
C LEU A 12 -35.48 -19.21 -6.67
N ILE A 13 -34.93 -18.78 -7.81
CA ILE A 13 -33.50 -18.84 -8.05
C ILE A 13 -32.90 -17.91 -6.99
N SER A 14 -32.51 -18.51 -5.86
CA SER A 14 -31.68 -17.85 -4.86
C SER A 14 -30.37 -17.51 -5.56
N CYS A 15 -30.30 -16.28 -6.06
CA CYS A 15 -29.09 -15.71 -6.62
C CYS A 15 -28.13 -15.60 -5.43
N ASN A 16 -27.32 -16.64 -5.25
CA ASN A 16 -26.31 -16.72 -4.21
C ASN A 16 -25.27 -15.66 -4.57
N LYS A 17 -25.43 -14.45 -4.02
CA LYS A 17 -24.46 -13.37 -4.22
C LYS A 17 -23.12 -13.93 -3.75
N GLU A 18 -22.21 -14.16 -4.69
CA GLU A 18 -20.84 -14.54 -4.39
C GLU A 18 -20.33 -13.57 -3.33
N LYS A 19 -19.93 -14.12 -2.18
CA LYS A 19 -19.35 -13.31 -1.12
C LYS A 19 -17.97 -12.89 -1.62
N ILE A 20 -17.89 -11.67 -2.11
CA ILE A 20 -16.63 -11.05 -2.52
C ILE A 20 -15.62 -11.19 -1.38
N GLN A 21 -14.42 -11.64 -1.74
CA GLN A 21 -13.31 -11.78 -0.81
C GLN A 21 -13.00 -10.42 -0.18
N GLN A 22 -13.06 -10.35 1.15
CA GLN A 22 -12.86 -9.10 1.91
C GLN A 22 -11.42 -8.93 2.40
N PHE A 23 -10.47 -9.62 1.77
CA PHE A 23 -9.07 -9.59 2.16
C PHE A 23 -8.18 -9.99 1.00
N ILE A 24 -6.93 -9.53 1.02
CA ILE A 24 -5.88 -9.92 0.08
C ILE A 24 -4.64 -10.30 0.90
N TYR A 25 -3.78 -11.18 0.37
CA TYR A 25 -2.48 -11.42 0.97
C TYR A 25 -1.41 -10.52 0.33
N ALA A 26 -0.55 -9.92 1.14
CA ALA A 26 0.59 -9.16 0.66
C ALA A 26 1.48 -10.02 -0.27
N GLY A 27 1.80 -9.52 -1.47
CA GLY A 27 2.58 -10.25 -2.48
C GLY A 27 1.75 -11.18 -3.39
N GLU A 28 0.46 -11.38 -3.11
CA GLU A 28 -0.42 -12.16 -3.97
C GLU A 28 -0.65 -11.45 -5.31
N ASN A 29 -0.20 -12.06 -6.42
CA ASN A 29 -0.22 -11.46 -7.76
C ASN A 29 -1.20 -12.15 -8.73
N SER A 30 -1.95 -13.14 -8.26
CA SER A 30 -2.96 -13.85 -9.04
C SER A 30 -4.07 -14.33 -8.12
N GLY A 31 -5.31 -14.32 -8.62
CA GLY A 31 -6.47 -14.77 -7.86
C GLY A 31 -7.75 -14.28 -8.52
N ASP A 32 -8.88 -14.87 -8.14
CA ASP A 32 -10.18 -14.38 -8.56
C ASP A 32 -10.38 -12.95 -8.03
N TYR A 33 -10.86 -12.05 -8.89
CA TYR A 33 -11.08 -10.64 -8.56
C TYR A 33 -9.82 -9.85 -8.15
N LEU A 34 -8.62 -10.36 -8.45
CA LEU A 34 -7.37 -9.64 -8.18
C LEU A 34 -6.91 -8.90 -9.43
N THR A 35 -6.61 -7.61 -9.30
CA THR A 35 -5.87 -6.84 -10.29
C THR A 35 -4.44 -6.69 -9.81
N TYR A 36 -3.48 -7.17 -10.59
CA TYR A 36 -2.05 -6.95 -10.37
C TYR A 36 -1.52 -5.99 -11.43
N VAL A 37 -0.67 -5.05 -11.01
CA VAL A 37 -0.02 -4.08 -11.88
C VAL A 37 1.46 -4.04 -11.55
N GLU A 38 2.29 -4.37 -12.55
CA GLU A 38 3.73 -4.17 -12.53
C GLU A 38 4.06 -2.73 -12.97
N ILE A 39 5.00 -2.10 -12.28
CA ILE A 39 5.53 -0.78 -12.63
C ILE A 39 6.85 -1.01 -13.38
N ASP A 40 6.81 -0.82 -14.71
CA ASP A 40 7.98 -1.01 -15.57
C ASP A 40 8.30 0.29 -16.37
N PRO A 41 9.47 0.92 -16.15
CA PRO A 41 10.48 0.57 -15.16
C PRO A 41 10.02 0.89 -13.73
N PRO A 42 10.52 0.18 -12.70
CA PRO A 42 10.15 0.43 -11.33
C PRO A 42 10.58 1.83 -10.88
N ALA A 43 9.80 2.43 -10.00
CA ALA A 43 10.06 3.78 -9.52
C ALA A 43 11.14 3.76 -8.43
N VAL A 44 12.29 4.37 -8.73
CA VAL A 44 13.40 4.49 -7.79
C VAL A 44 13.36 5.85 -7.10
N LEU A 45 13.28 5.82 -5.77
CA LEU A 45 13.31 6.96 -4.88
C LEU A 45 14.58 6.84 -4.05
N ASN A 46 15.56 7.70 -4.25
CA ASN A 46 16.86 7.58 -3.59
C ASN A 46 17.47 8.94 -3.32
N MET A 47 18.42 8.97 -2.39
CA MET A 47 19.19 10.17 -2.12
C MET A 47 20.16 10.49 -3.27
N GLU A 48 20.04 11.69 -3.80
CA GLU A 48 21.04 12.35 -4.63
C GLU A 48 21.58 13.58 -3.87
N TYR A 49 22.90 13.65 -3.74
CA TYR A 49 23.56 14.76 -3.07
C TYR A 49 23.48 16.05 -3.90
N PRO A 50 23.32 17.25 -3.30
CA PRO A 50 23.21 17.51 -1.86
C PRO A 50 21.78 17.41 -1.31
N SER A 51 20.77 17.37 -2.17
CA SER A 51 19.37 17.29 -1.75
C SER A 51 18.54 16.65 -2.83
N THR A 52 17.53 15.92 -2.42
CA THR A 52 16.58 15.29 -3.33
C THR A 52 15.17 15.41 -2.80
N GLU A 53 14.26 15.73 -3.70
CA GLU A 53 12.83 15.49 -3.51
C GLU A 53 12.35 14.65 -4.69
N LYS A 54 11.94 13.41 -4.43
CA LYS A 54 11.39 12.50 -5.44
C LYS A 54 10.03 12.04 -5.01
N THR A 55 9.11 11.98 -5.96
CA THR A 55 7.74 11.57 -5.71
C THR A 55 7.30 10.54 -6.75
N HIS A 56 6.64 9.48 -6.30
CA HIS A 56 5.94 8.52 -7.15
C HIS A 56 4.45 8.49 -6.76
N ARG A 57 3.57 8.43 -7.76
CA ARG A 57 2.11 8.49 -7.59
C ARG A 57 1.46 7.27 -8.22
N ILE A 58 0.52 6.67 -7.50
CA ILE A 58 -0.28 5.54 -7.95
C ILE A 58 -1.75 5.97 -7.98
N ASP A 59 -2.40 5.70 -9.11
CA ASP A 59 -3.85 5.81 -9.33
C ASP A 59 -4.36 4.37 -9.51
N ILE A 60 -5.13 3.88 -8.53
CA ILE A 60 -5.47 2.46 -8.38
C ILE A 60 -6.57 2.06 -9.39
N ASP A 61 -7.59 2.89 -9.53
CA ASP A 61 -8.75 2.64 -10.40
C ASP A 61 -8.70 3.39 -11.74
N LYS A 62 -7.59 4.09 -12.02
CA LYS A 62 -7.33 4.81 -13.27
C LYS A 62 -8.38 5.88 -13.53
N ASP A 63 -8.88 6.52 -12.47
CA ASP A 63 -9.89 7.57 -12.54
C ASP A 63 -9.28 8.97 -12.76
N GLY A 64 -7.95 9.06 -12.78
CA GLY A 64 -7.19 10.30 -12.92
C GLY A 64 -6.88 10.98 -11.59
N GLU A 65 -7.38 10.47 -10.46
CA GLU A 65 -7.03 10.93 -9.12
C GLU A 65 -5.88 10.08 -8.54
N THR A 66 -4.96 10.73 -7.84
CA THR A 66 -3.87 9.99 -7.16
C THR A 66 -4.38 9.40 -5.86
N ASP A 67 -4.22 8.09 -5.71
CA ASP A 67 -4.64 7.33 -4.53
C ASP A 67 -3.55 7.14 -3.49
N LEU A 68 -2.30 7.01 -3.94
CA LEU A 68 -1.15 6.88 -3.06
C LEU A 68 -0.01 7.73 -3.63
N THR A 69 0.63 8.49 -2.76
CA THR A 69 1.83 9.26 -3.09
C THR A 69 2.97 8.85 -2.19
N PHE A 70 4.04 8.35 -2.79
CA PHE A 70 5.30 8.05 -2.12
C PHE A 70 6.24 9.22 -2.31
N THR A 71 6.79 9.75 -1.22
CA THR A 71 7.66 10.92 -1.26
C THR A 71 8.93 10.63 -0.49
N PHE A 72 10.06 10.79 -1.16
CA PHE A 72 11.38 10.83 -0.58
C PHE A 72 11.86 12.27 -0.52
N VAL A 73 12.27 12.75 0.65
CA VAL A 73 12.92 14.05 0.84
C VAL A 73 14.21 13.85 1.60
N GLY A 74 15.33 14.22 1.00
CA GLY A 74 16.64 14.05 1.61
C GLY A 74 17.54 15.27 1.40
N SER A 75 18.45 15.48 2.34
CA SER A 75 19.49 16.51 2.28
C SER A 75 20.76 15.99 2.93
N GLY A 76 21.90 16.48 2.46
CA GLY A 76 23.20 16.16 3.02
C GLY A 76 24.20 17.29 2.80
N THR A 77 25.31 17.21 3.51
CA THR A 77 26.40 18.19 3.46
C THR A 77 27.74 17.51 3.25
N LEU A 78 28.71 18.23 2.66
CA LEU A 78 30.09 17.75 2.49
C LEU A 78 30.77 17.40 3.82
N LEU A 79 30.29 17.96 4.93
CA LEU A 79 30.82 17.74 6.28
C LEU A 79 30.24 16.48 6.95
N GLY A 80 29.43 15.70 6.21
CA GLY A 80 28.95 14.40 6.65
C GLY A 80 27.69 14.43 7.50
N HIS A 81 26.85 15.46 7.32
CA HIS A 81 25.46 15.38 7.74
C HIS A 81 24.63 14.78 6.61
N LEU A 82 23.75 13.82 6.92
CA LEU A 82 22.78 13.23 6.00
C LEU A 82 21.45 13.06 6.73
N ALA A 83 20.38 13.63 6.20
CA ALA A 83 19.04 13.49 6.75
C ALA A 83 18.04 13.24 5.63
N PHE A 84 17.14 12.27 5.81
CA PHE A 84 16.06 12.02 4.85
C PHE A 84 14.84 11.40 5.50
N ASP A 85 13.71 11.60 4.82
CA ASP A 85 12.42 11.01 5.14
C ASP A 85 11.87 10.28 3.90
N MET A 86 11.30 9.10 4.13
CA MET A 86 10.46 8.38 3.19
C MET A 86 9.04 8.33 3.77
N LYS A 87 8.08 8.87 3.03
CA LYS A 87 6.69 9.03 3.46
C LYS A 87 5.73 8.46 2.43
N VAL A 88 4.56 8.02 2.91
CA VAL A 88 3.43 7.63 2.07
C VAL A 88 2.20 8.44 2.46
N THR A 89 1.54 9.01 1.45
CA THR A 89 0.37 9.89 1.62
C THR A 89 -0.84 9.26 0.93
N PRO A 90 -1.95 9.06 1.63
CA PRO A 90 -3.17 8.56 1.03
C PRO A 90 -3.89 9.69 0.28
N GLY A 91 -4.43 9.33 -0.88
CA GLY A 91 -5.40 10.12 -1.63
C GLY A 91 -6.78 10.11 -0.98
N LYS A 92 -7.73 10.75 -1.65
CA LYS A 92 -9.10 10.91 -1.14
C LYS A 92 -9.80 9.56 -1.06
N GLY A 93 -10.30 9.23 0.12
CA GLY A 93 -11.03 7.96 0.33
C GLY A 93 -10.13 6.73 0.41
N THR A 94 -8.81 6.92 0.38
CA THR A 94 -7.81 5.89 0.59
C THR A 94 -7.27 5.99 2.01
N GLU A 95 -6.97 4.84 2.59
CA GLU A 95 -6.33 4.69 3.89
C GLU A 95 -5.15 3.72 3.76
N ILE A 96 -4.11 3.95 4.55
CA ILE A 96 -2.88 3.17 4.56
C ILE A 96 -2.80 2.40 5.87
N CYS A 97 -2.27 1.19 5.82
CA CYS A 97 -2.03 0.38 7.01
C CYS A 97 -1.00 1.08 7.91
N SER A 98 -1.42 1.46 9.12
CA SER A 98 -0.54 2.08 10.10
C SER A 98 0.23 1.02 10.90
N GLY A 99 1.43 1.40 11.31
CA GLY A 99 2.39 0.56 12.02
C GLY A 99 2.23 0.52 13.53
N SER A 100 3.36 0.35 14.22
CA SER A 100 3.51 0.34 15.68
C SER A 100 2.96 1.62 16.33
N GLU A 101 3.11 2.74 15.62
CA GLU A 101 2.53 4.03 15.97
C GLU A 101 1.62 4.54 14.86
N ALA A 102 0.64 5.34 15.23
CA ALA A 102 -0.38 5.82 14.30
C ALA A 102 0.16 6.83 13.26
N THR A 103 1.39 7.31 13.44
CA THR A 103 2.14 8.19 12.53
C THR A 103 3.04 7.42 11.57
N LEU A 104 3.22 6.11 11.78
CA LEU A 104 4.11 5.26 11.01
C LEU A 104 3.34 4.36 10.06
N ALA A 105 3.93 4.08 8.89
CA ALA A 105 3.39 3.12 7.93
C ALA A 105 3.88 1.72 8.29
N ALA A 106 2.99 0.74 8.35
CA ALA A 106 3.39 -0.64 8.66
C ALA A 106 4.31 -1.21 7.57
N GLN A 107 5.37 -1.91 7.97
CA GLN A 107 6.17 -2.77 7.09
C GLN A 107 5.56 -4.17 7.09
N LEU A 108 4.76 -4.52 6.08
CA LEU A 108 4.12 -5.85 6.03
C LEU A 108 5.03 -6.86 5.33
N SER A 109 5.15 -8.05 5.90
CA SER A 109 5.79 -9.19 5.25
C SER A 109 4.90 -9.79 4.16
N GLU A 110 5.51 -10.53 3.24
CA GLU A 110 4.78 -11.36 2.28
C GLU A 110 3.81 -12.30 3.00
N ASN A 111 2.68 -12.62 2.35
CA ASN A 111 1.60 -13.45 2.87
C ASN A 111 0.91 -12.90 4.14
N ARG A 112 1.19 -11.66 4.53
CA ARG A 112 0.39 -10.99 5.57
C ARG A 112 -1.01 -10.74 5.03
N LYS A 113 -2.03 -11.22 5.75
CA LYS A 113 -3.43 -10.93 5.43
C LYS A 113 -3.72 -9.45 5.64
N ILE A 114 -4.29 -8.81 4.61
CA ILE A 114 -4.72 -7.41 4.60
C ILE A 114 -6.25 -7.40 4.57
N ASP A 115 -6.86 -7.00 5.69
CA ASP A 115 -8.29 -7.01 5.92
C ASP A 115 -8.73 -5.91 6.90
N GLU A 116 -10.01 -5.90 7.30
CA GLU A 116 -10.57 -4.91 8.22
C GLU A 116 -9.92 -4.87 9.61
N ASN A 117 -9.21 -5.92 10.01
CA ASN A 117 -8.65 -6.06 11.37
C ASN A 117 -7.28 -5.38 11.53
N LEU A 118 -6.70 -4.88 10.44
CA LEU A 118 -5.53 -4.00 10.51
C LEU A 118 -5.92 -2.59 10.98
N SER A 119 -4.90 -1.82 11.39
CA SER A 119 -5.07 -0.41 11.73
C SER A 119 -4.87 0.45 10.48
N TRP A 120 -5.73 1.45 10.29
CA TRP A 120 -5.83 2.20 9.04
C TRP A 120 -5.78 3.70 9.32
N ALA A 121 -5.04 4.44 8.51
CA ALA A 121 -4.89 5.88 8.63
C ALA A 121 -5.12 6.60 7.29
N ASN A 122 -5.81 7.73 7.34
CA ASN A 122 -6.13 8.61 6.21
C ASN A 122 -5.24 9.88 6.18
N ARG A 123 -4.01 9.78 6.66
CA ARG A 123 -3.04 10.87 6.77
C ARG A 123 -1.68 10.43 6.25
N VAL A 124 -0.77 11.39 6.07
CA VAL A 124 0.64 11.11 5.78
C VAL A 124 1.23 10.24 6.89
N LEU A 125 1.90 9.17 6.49
CA LEU A 125 2.64 8.28 7.39
C LEU A 125 4.11 8.28 7.01
N THR A 126 4.97 8.31 8.02
CA THR A 126 6.41 8.09 7.84
C THR A 126 6.66 6.60 7.72
N MET A 127 7.37 6.19 6.67
CA MET A 127 7.86 4.83 6.53
C MET A 127 9.19 4.69 7.28
N HIS A 128 10.13 5.59 6.94
CA HIS A 128 11.50 5.59 7.44
C HIS A 128 12.01 7.03 7.48
N SER A 129 12.69 7.39 8.56
CA SER A 129 13.39 8.65 8.73
C SER A 129 14.81 8.36 9.23
N TYR A 130 15.78 9.03 8.64
CA TYR A 130 17.20 8.84 8.90
C TYR A 130 17.83 10.20 9.17
N ASN A 131 18.64 10.28 10.23
CA ASN A 131 19.45 11.45 10.51
C ASN A 131 20.82 11.01 11.05
N TYR A 132 21.87 11.42 10.35
CA TYR A 132 23.25 11.14 10.70
C TYR A 132 24.09 12.41 10.63
N THR A 133 24.96 12.56 11.62
CA THR A 133 25.99 13.58 11.71
C THR A 133 27.31 12.88 12.00
N VAL A 134 28.39 13.24 11.31
CA VAL A 134 29.73 12.71 11.61
C VAL A 134 30.08 12.94 13.08
N GLY A 135 30.43 11.84 13.77
CA GLY A 135 30.77 11.86 15.20
C GLY A 135 29.58 11.66 16.13
N GLU A 136 28.36 11.55 15.61
CA GLU A 136 27.15 11.26 16.38
C GLU A 136 26.58 9.87 16.07
N GLU A 137 25.72 9.38 16.97
CA GLU A 137 24.95 8.17 16.75
C GLU A 137 23.89 8.42 15.66
N VAL A 138 23.69 7.43 14.79
CA VAL A 138 22.64 7.47 13.76
C VAL A 138 21.28 7.42 14.45
N LYS A 139 20.38 8.34 14.09
CA LYS A 139 18.98 8.31 14.50
C LYS A 139 18.14 7.72 13.38
N LEU A 140 17.48 6.62 13.68
CA LEU A 140 16.53 5.93 12.80
C LEU A 140 15.16 5.97 13.45
N GLU A 141 14.16 6.42 12.71
CA GLU A 141 12.75 6.41 13.13
C GLU A 141 11.90 5.76 12.04
N GLY A 142 10.84 5.06 12.44
CA GLY A 142 9.93 4.38 11.53
C GLY A 142 9.84 2.87 11.76
N ASP A 143 8.86 2.27 11.12
CA ASP A 143 8.64 0.82 11.16
C ASP A 143 9.45 0.10 10.08
N TRP A 144 9.92 0.83 9.07
CA TRP A 144 10.68 0.28 7.94
C TRP A 144 12.17 0.25 8.26
N ILE A 145 12.59 -0.66 9.14
CA ILE A 145 14.00 -0.77 9.57
C ILE A 145 14.73 -1.96 8.95
N ASP A 146 13.99 -2.96 8.46
CA ASP A 146 14.57 -4.15 7.86
C ASP A 146 14.69 -3.99 6.33
N PRO A 147 15.90 -3.97 5.77
CA PRO A 147 16.09 -3.87 4.32
C PRO A 147 15.56 -5.12 3.59
N GLY A 148 15.17 -4.93 2.34
CA GLY A 148 14.56 -5.99 1.52
C GLY A 148 13.19 -5.61 0.97
N THR A 149 12.51 -6.61 0.41
CA THR A 149 11.16 -6.45 -0.14
C THR A 149 10.14 -6.50 1.00
N SER A 150 9.21 -5.55 1.02
CA SER A 150 8.10 -5.48 1.96
C SER A 150 6.90 -4.81 1.30
N TYR A 151 5.78 -4.77 2.00
CA TYR A 151 4.53 -4.31 1.45
C TYR A 151 3.89 -3.24 2.32
N ILE A 152 3.27 -2.25 1.66
CA ILE A 152 2.34 -1.33 2.29
C ILE A 152 0.93 -1.79 1.96
N GLY A 153 0.13 -2.09 2.99
CA GLY A 153 -1.29 -2.33 2.81
C GLY A 153 -2.06 -1.02 2.64
N PHE A 154 -3.05 -1.00 1.77
CA PHE A 154 -4.00 0.10 1.63
C PHE A 154 -5.45 -0.43 1.57
N ARG A 155 -6.40 0.47 1.84
CA ARG A 155 -7.80 0.26 1.49
C ARG A 155 -8.40 1.52 0.89
N LYS A 156 -9.19 1.38 -0.17
CA LYS A 156 -9.93 2.48 -0.82
C LYS A 156 -11.43 2.27 -0.65
N LYS A 157 -12.14 3.31 -0.22
CA LYS A 157 -13.59 3.27 -0.05
C LYS A 157 -14.28 3.36 -1.42
N ASN A 158 -14.85 2.25 -1.89
CA ASN A 158 -15.66 2.22 -3.10
C ASN A 158 -17.14 2.00 -2.76
N LYS A 159 -17.93 3.07 -2.83
CA LYS A 159 -19.34 3.14 -2.41
C LYS A 159 -19.51 2.78 -0.93
N ARG A 160 -19.90 1.54 -0.63
CA ARG A 160 -20.20 1.02 0.73
C ARG A 160 -19.24 -0.07 1.20
N ILE A 161 -18.25 -0.42 0.39
CA ILE A 161 -17.25 -1.42 0.80
C ILE A 161 -15.85 -0.88 0.61
N TYR A 162 -14.90 -1.49 1.32
CA TYR A 162 -13.49 -1.25 1.09
C TYR A 162 -12.96 -2.25 0.08
N GLN A 163 -12.15 -1.72 -0.84
CA GLN A 163 -11.24 -2.49 -1.68
C GLN A 163 -9.90 -2.51 -0.97
N TYR A 164 -9.35 -3.71 -0.77
CA TYR A 164 -8.04 -3.89 -0.14
C TYR A 164 -6.98 -4.15 -1.19
N GLY A 165 -5.76 -3.70 -0.90
CA GLY A 165 -4.63 -3.91 -1.78
C GLY A 165 -3.30 -3.73 -1.05
N TRP A 166 -2.23 -3.94 -1.80
CA TRP A 166 -0.86 -3.76 -1.34
C TRP A 166 -0.02 -3.08 -2.42
N VAL A 167 1.05 -2.40 -1.98
CA VAL A 167 2.13 -1.89 -2.84
C VAL A 167 3.43 -2.55 -2.41
N GLU A 168 4.17 -3.15 -3.35
CA GLU A 168 5.49 -3.70 -3.12
C GLU A 168 6.53 -2.58 -3.11
N VAL A 169 7.30 -2.53 -2.04
CA VAL A 169 8.40 -1.58 -1.87
C VAL A 169 9.62 -2.32 -1.40
N LYS A 170 10.76 -2.11 -2.07
CA LYS A 170 12.05 -2.65 -1.68
C LYS A 170 12.95 -1.56 -1.13
N MET A 171 13.40 -1.71 0.10
CA MET A 171 14.44 -0.88 0.68
C MET A 171 15.82 -1.51 0.43
N ASP A 172 16.79 -0.72 -0.02
CA ASP A 172 18.16 -1.19 -0.20
C ASP A 172 18.87 -1.42 1.15
N VAL A 173 20.01 -2.12 1.12
CA VAL A 173 20.77 -2.48 2.33
C VAL A 173 21.28 -1.27 3.11
N THR A 174 21.40 -0.12 2.45
CA THR A 174 21.83 1.14 3.06
C THR A 174 20.67 1.93 3.66
N GLY A 175 19.43 1.57 3.34
CA GLY A 175 18.24 2.31 3.74
C GLY A 175 18.12 3.69 3.10
N ILE A 176 18.83 3.97 2.01
CA ILE A 176 18.86 5.30 1.34
C ILE A 176 18.21 5.29 -0.06
N SER A 177 17.80 4.10 -0.52
CA SER A 177 17.07 3.91 -1.77
C SER A 177 15.87 3.00 -1.54
N TRP A 178 14.73 3.38 -2.11
CA TRP A 178 13.51 2.62 -2.15
C TRP A 178 13.08 2.43 -3.59
N VAL A 179 12.55 1.25 -3.88
CA VAL A 179 12.05 0.90 -5.20
C VAL A 179 10.60 0.49 -5.06
N VAL A 180 9.69 1.20 -5.72
CA VAL A 180 8.28 0.83 -5.83
C VAL A 180 8.10 0.11 -7.16
N SER A 181 7.75 -1.18 -7.10
CA SER A 181 7.85 -2.11 -8.23
C SER A 181 6.51 -2.64 -8.72
N SER A 182 5.54 -2.82 -7.83
CA SER A 182 4.23 -3.33 -8.22
C SER A 182 3.18 -3.03 -7.16
N TYR A 183 1.91 -3.21 -7.53
CA TYR A 183 0.80 -3.17 -6.59
C TYR A 183 -0.31 -4.12 -7.04
N ALA A 184 -1.12 -4.57 -6.08
CA ALA A 184 -2.30 -5.36 -6.37
C ALA A 184 -3.48 -4.95 -5.49
N TYR A 185 -4.68 -5.24 -5.96
CA TYR A 185 -5.91 -4.97 -5.24
C TYR A 185 -7.07 -5.86 -5.68
N ILE A 186 -8.06 -5.99 -4.81
CA ILE A 186 -9.29 -6.74 -5.10
C ILE A 186 -10.26 -5.84 -5.87
N HIS A 187 -10.56 -6.14 -7.13
CA HIS A 187 -11.62 -5.48 -7.89
C HIS A 187 -12.99 -6.17 -7.66
N LYS A 188 -14.04 -5.55 -8.17
CA LYS A 188 -15.41 -6.10 -8.15
C LYS A 188 -15.84 -6.53 -9.54
#